data_AF-A0A0G1T4Q9-F1
#
_entry.id   AF-A0A0G1T4Q9-F1
#
_cell.length_a   1.000
_cell.length_b   1.000
_cell.length_c   1.000
_cell.angle_alpha   90.00
_cell.angle_beta   90.00
_cell.angle_gamma   90.00
#
_symmetry.space_group_name_H-M   'P 1'
#
loop_
_entity.id
_entity.type
_entity.pdbx_description
1 polymer ?
#
loop_
_entity_poly.entity_id
_entity_poly.type
_entity_poly.pdbx_seq_one_letter_code
_entity_poly.pdbx_strand_id
1 'polypeptide(L)'
;MLGSEQIKNLVIALGTAIAEEFDIGKVRYHKIIIMTDADVDGAHIRTLLLTLFYRYFRPLIEAGYIYIAQPPLYRIQKNREVRYAFTDTERDGIIRELQKLKIEKAKNKEDKGEDSTVEAEEDESVPSETSGEIKTKGISIQRYKGLGEMNPEQLWETTMDPEHRIMKQVGIEDAEDAEHIFDVLMGSEVAPRKAFIQTHAKSVKNLDV
;
A
#
# COMPACT_ATOMS: atom_id res chain seq x y z
N MET A 1 -8.53 -5.37 -26.83
CA MET A 1 -9.12 -5.15 -25.49
C MET A 1 -10.20 -6.19 -25.15
N LEU A 2 -11.31 -6.26 -25.89
CA LEU A 2 -12.38 -7.27 -25.70
C LEU A 2 -11.96 -8.73 -25.99
N GLY A 3 -10.72 -8.98 -26.38
CA GLY A 3 -10.18 -10.34 -26.49
C GLY A 3 -9.67 -10.92 -25.16
N SER A 4 -9.39 -10.06 -24.17
CA SER A 4 -8.92 -10.50 -22.85
C SER A 4 -10.07 -11.01 -22.01
N GLU A 5 -9.92 -12.20 -21.44
CA GLU A 5 -10.89 -12.81 -20.53
C GLU A 5 -11.01 -12.00 -19.23
N GLN A 6 -9.90 -11.47 -18.71
CA GLN A 6 -9.86 -10.69 -17.47
C GLN A 6 -10.71 -9.43 -17.59
N ILE A 7 -10.62 -8.72 -18.72
CA ILE A 7 -11.43 -7.51 -18.97
C ILE A 7 -12.91 -7.87 -19.12
N LYS A 8 -13.24 -8.97 -19.81
CA LYS A 8 -14.64 -9.44 -19.91
C LYS A 8 -15.22 -9.74 -18.53
N ASN A 9 -14.49 -10.46 -17.69
CA ASN A 9 -14.92 -10.81 -16.34
C ASN A 9 -15.15 -9.57 -15.49
N LEU A 10 -14.29 -8.55 -15.62
CA LEU A 10 -14.47 -7.26 -14.93
C LEU A 10 -15.75 -6.55 -15.40
N VAL A 11 -15.97 -6.42 -16.72
CA VAL A 11 -17.18 -5.78 -17.28
C VAL A 11 -18.45 -6.48 -16.79
N ILE A 12 -18.46 -7.81 -16.81
CA ILE A 12 -19.57 -8.63 -16.32
C ILE A 12 -19.81 -8.38 -14.82
N ALA A 13 -18.75 -8.33 -14.02
CA ALA A 13 -18.87 -8.10 -12.59
C ALA A 13 -19.43 -6.71 -12.26
N LEU A 14 -18.99 -5.67 -12.98
CA LEU A 14 -19.46 -4.29 -12.83
C LEU A 14 -20.92 -4.11 -13.26
N GLY A 15 -21.35 -4.82 -14.31
CA GLY A 15 -22.73 -4.77 -14.83
C GLY A 15 -23.05 -3.55 -15.68
N THR A 16 -22.06 -2.71 -15.96
CA THR A 16 -22.25 -1.38 -16.59
C THR A 16 -22.16 -1.38 -18.11
N ALA A 17 -21.92 -2.52 -18.77
CA ALA A 17 -21.42 -2.56 -20.16
C ALA A 17 -20.12 -1.73 -20.34
N ILE A 18 -19.70 -1.44 -21.58
CA ILE A 18 -18.40 -0.79 -21.88
C ILE A 18 -18.56 0.32 -22.92
N ALA A 19 -17.73 1.36 -22.81
CA ALA A 19 -17.62 2.44 -23.79
C ALA A 19 -18.98 3.12 -24.09
N GLU A 20 -19.44 3.12 -25.34
CA GLU A 20 -20.64 3.85 -25.76
C GLU A 20 -21.94 3.28 -25.16
N GLU A 21 -21.95 2.01 -24.76
CA GLU A 21 -23.10 1.37 -24.09
C GLU A 21 -23.03 1.49 -22.57
N PHE A 22 -22.03 2.20 -22.03
CA PHE A 22 -21.83 2.30 -20.59
C PHE A 22 -23.03 2.95 -19.89
N ASP A 23 -23.55 2.28 -18.85
CA ASP A 23 -24.67 2.74 -18.05
C ASP A 23 -24.32 2.65 -16.56
N ILE A 24 -24.13 3.81 -15.93
CA ILE A 24 -23.81 3.89 -14.49
C ILE A 24 -24.98 3.42 -13.61
N GLY A 25 -26.22 3.53 -14.08
CA GLY A 25 -27.40 3.12 -13.32
C GLY A 25 -27.49 1.61 -13.09
N LYS A 26 -26.76 0.83 -13.88
CA LYS A 26 -26.66 -0.64 -13.75
C LYS A 26 -25.46 -1.09 -12.93
N VAL A 27 -24.68 -0.17 -12.38
CA VAL A 27 -23.49 -0.53 -11.59
C VAL A 27 -23.90 -1.37 -10.38
N ARG A 28 -23.27 -2.53 -10.23
CA ARG A 28 -23.59 -3.46 -9.15
C ARG A 28 -22.89 -3.09 -7.83
N TYR A 29 -21.77 -2.39 -7.92
CA TYR A 29 -20.91 -2.05 -6.78
C TYR A 29 -20.54 -0.56 -6.79
N HIS A 30 -20.87 0.13 -5.70
CA HIS A 30 -20.56 1.55 -5.50
C HIS A 30 -19.19 1.77 -4.84
N LYS A 31 -18.49 0.68 -4.49
CA LYS A 31 -17.11 0.68 -3.99
C LYS A 31 -16.34 -0.41 -4.72
N ILE A 32 -15.48 0.01 -5.62
CA ILE A 32 -14.57 -0.84 -6.40
C ILE A 32 -13.18 -0.55 -5.85
N ILE A 33 -12.60 -1.52 -5.15
CA ILE A 33 -11.34 -1.36 -4.45
C ILE A 33 -10.25 -2.09 -5.25
N ILE A 34 -9.28 -1.33 -5.75
CA ILE A 34 -8.07 -1.85 -6.38
C ILE A 34 -7.09 -2.20 -5.25
N MET A 35 -6.88 -3.49 -5.04
CA MET A 35 -5.93 -4.02 -4.08
C MET A 35 -4.86 -4.82 -4.83
N THR A 36 -3.66 -4.25 -4.90
CA THR A 36 -2.48 -4.83 -5.55
C THR A 36 -1.37 -5.00 -4.52
N ASP A 37 -0.35 -5.78 -4.86
CA ASP A 37 0.83 -5.94 -4.03
C ASP A 37 1.56 -4.61 -3.80
N ALA A 38 2.33 -4.54 -2.71
CA ALA A 38 3.09 -3.38 -2.28
C ALA A 38 4.49 -3.31 -2.94
N ASP A 39 4.63 -3.93 -4.10
CA ASP A 39 5.85 -3.97 -4.88
C ASP A 39 5.74 -3.16 -6.18
N VAL A 40 6.85 -3.11 -6.92
CA VAL A 40 6.95 -2.40 -8.20
C VAL A 40 5.98 -2.93 -9.25
N ASP A 41 5.71 -4.24 -9.22
CA ASP A 41 4.80 -4.89 -10.17
C ASP A 41 3.34 -4.56 -9.83
N GLY A 42 2.99 -4.49 -8.54
CA GLY A 42 1.71 -4.01 -8.04
C GLY A 42 1.46 -2.56 -8.44
N ALA A 43 2.48 -1.69 -8.36
CA ALA A 43 2.39 -0.31 -8.86
C ALA A 43 2.13 -0.24 -10.37
N HIS A 44 2.76 -1.12 -11.15
CA HIS A 44 2.53 -1.20 -12.59
C HIS A 44 1.11 -1.69 -12.93
N ILE A 45 0.64 -2.77 -12.30
CA ILE A 45 -0.73 -3.30 -12.46
C ILE A 45 -1.76 -2.24 -12.08
N ARG A 46 -1.54 -1.52 -10.98
CA ARG A 46 -2.41 -0.43 -10.55
C ARG A 46 -2.51 0.66 -11.62
N THR A 47 -1.40 1.03 -12.25
CA THR A 47 -1.39 2.03 -13.32
C THR A 47 -2.16 1.55 -14.56
N LEU A 48 -2.03 0.27 -14.93
CA LEU A 48 -2.81 -0.33 -16.02
C LEU A 48 -4.32 -0.31 -15.72
N LEU A 49 -4.71 -0.68 -14.50
CA LEU A 49 -6.12 -0.66 -14.07
C LEU A 49 -6.68 0.77 -14.04
N LEU A 50 -5.93 1.74 -13.52
CA LEU A 50 -6.35 3.14 -13.53
C LEU A 50 -6.51 3.67 -14.97
N THR A 51 -5.62 3.28 -15.88
CA THR A 51 -5.74 3.61 -17.30
C THR A 51 -7.01 3.01 -17.91
N LEU A 52 -7.30 1.73 -17.61
CA LEU A 52 -8.52 1.05 -18.02
C LEU A 52 -9.77 1.79 -17.52
N PHE A 53 -9.82 2.13 -16.23
CA PHE A 53 -10.94 2.87 -15.65
C PHE A 53 -11.07 4.26 -16.27
N TYR A 54 -9.97 4.99 -16.45
CA TYR A 54 -10.00 6.33 -17.02
C TYR A 54 -10.46 6.36 -18.49
N ARG A 55 -10.01 5.39 -19.30
CA ARG A 55 -10.32 5.33 -20.74
C ARG A 55 -11.72 4.80 -21.04
N TYR A 56 -12.21 3.84 -20.26
CA TYR A 56 -13.44 3.09 -20.60
C TYR A 56 -14.56 3.20 -19.56
N PHE A 57 -14.24 3.64 -18.35
CA PHE A 57 -15.17 3.70 -17.21
C PHE A 57 -15.05 5.02 -16.45
N ARG A 58 -14.71 6.12 -17.15
CA ARG A 58 -14.52 7.45 -16.55
C ARG A 58 -15.65 7.85 -15.58
N PRO A 59 -16.94 7.58 -15.87
CA PRO A 59 -18.01 7.94 -14.95
C PRO A 59 -17.92 7.25 -13.57
N LEU A 60 -17.27 6.10 -13.46
CA LEU A 60 -17.03 5.44 -12.15
C LEU A 60 -16.03 6.21 -11.29
N ILE A 61 -15.05 6.86 -11.92
CA ILE A 61 -14.08 7.71 -11.22
C ILE A 61 -14.76 9.02 -10.80
N GLU A 62 -15.53 9.63 -11.69
CA GLU A 62 -16.26 10.88 -11.41
C GLU A 62 -17.32 10.70 -10.32
N ALA A 63 -17.99 9.54 -10.27
CA ALA A 63 -18.90 9.18 -9.20
C ALA A 63 -18.20 8.81 -7.88
N GLY A 64 -16.86 8.75 -7.86
CA GLY A 64 -16.08 8.42 -6.67
C GLY A 64 -16.20 6.96 -6.22
N TYR A 65 -16.45 6.03 -7.14
CA TYR A 65 -16.61 4.60 -6.82
C TYR A 65 -15.29 3.84 -6.83
N ILE A 66 -14.20 4.41 -7.35
CA ILE A 66 -12.89 3.77 -7.43
C ILE A 66 -12.05 4.13 -6.20
N TYR A 67 -11.50 3.11 -5.54
CA TYR A 67 -10.63 3.23 -4.38
C TYR A 67 -9.36 2.40 -4.58
N ILE A 68 -8.28 2.78 -3.93
CA ILE A 68 -7.03 2.03 -3.85
C ILE A 68 -6.83 1.62 -2.39
N ALA A 69 -6.75 0.31 -2.13
CA ALA A 69 -6.41 -0.21 -0.81
C ALA A 69 -4.93 0.03 -0.50
N GLN A 70 -4.62 0.31 0.77
CA GLN A 70 -3.24 0.42 1.24
C GLN A 70 -2.94 -0.73 2.21
N PRO A 71 -2.30 -1.82 1.74
CA PRO A 71 -1.86 -2.89 2.62
C PRO A 71 -0.71 -2.44 3.55
N PRO A 72 -0.57 -3.08 4.72
CA PRO A 72 0.56 -2.79 5.62
C PRO A 72 1.87 -3.32 5.04
N LEU A 73 2.96 -2.60 5.28
CA LEU A 73 4.30 -2.99 4.84
C LEU A 73 5.06 -3.79 5.88
N TYR A 74 4.76 -3.55 7.16
CA TYR A 74 5.45 -4.17 8.27
C TYR A 74 4.48 -4.76 9.28
N ARG A 75 4.82 -5.94 9.78
CA ARG A 75 4.27 -6.54 10.99
C ARG A 75 5.32 -6.55 12.07
N ILE A 76 5.03 -5.87 13.17
CA ILE A 76 5.91 -5.69 14.31
C ILE A 76 5.32 -6.47 15.46
N GLN A 77 6.03 -7.51 15.91
CA GLN A 77 5.60 -8.36 17.00
C GLN A 77 6.56 -8.25 18.18
N LYS A 78 6.01 -8.02 19.38
CA LYS A 78 6.75 -8.08 20.63
C LYS A 78 5.96 -8.92 21.64
N ASN A 79 6.51 -10.08 22.00
CA ASN A 79 5.83 -11.07 22.83
C ASN A 79 4.46 -11.46 22.22
N ARG A 80 3.36 -11.03 22.85
CA ARG A 80 1.97 -11.26 22.42
C ARG A 80 1.35 -10.09 21.67
N GLU A 81 1.99 -8.92 21.66
CA GLU A 81 1.46 -7.73 21.01
C GLU A 81 1.93 -7.70 19.55
N VAL A 82 0.98 -7.52 18.63
CA VAL A 82 1.22 -7.39 17.19
C VAL A 82 0.70 -6.03 16.76
N ARG A 83 1.52 -5.26 16.04
CA ARG A 83 1.14 -4.00 15.43
C ARG A 83 1.56 -3.97 13.96
N TYR A 84 0.77 -3.29 13.15
CA TYR A 84 1.03 -3.11 11.72
C TYR A 84 1.49 -1.68 11.44
N ALA A 85 2.40 -1.51 10.48
CA ALA A 85 2.83 -0.22 9.97
C ALA A 85 2.71 -0.18 8.45
N PHE A 86 2.24 0.95 7.94
CA PHE A 86 2.03 1.23 6.52
C PHE A 86 3.15 2.07 5.92
N THR A 87 4.05 2.62 6.76
CA THR A 87 5.21 3.40 6.33
C THR A 87 6.43 3.09 7.18
N ASP A 88 7.63 3.39 6.66
CA ASP A 88 8.88 3.33 7.43
C ASP A 88 8.83 4.21 8.68
N THR A 89 8.24 5.40 8.57
CA THR A 89 8.10 6.34 9.70
C THR A 89 7.22 5.78 10.81
N GLU A 90 6.12 5.12 10.46
CA GLU A 90 5.26 4.43 11.43
C GLU A 90 5.99 3.26 12.07
N ARG A 91 6.71 2.47 11.28
CA ARG A 91 7.52 1.35 11.79
C ARG A 91 8.49 1.84 12.85
N ASP A 92 9.28 2.86 12.55
CA ASP A 92 10.29 3.40 13.46
C ASP A 92 9.65 4.01 14.72
N GLY A 93 8.49 4.66 14.57
CA GLY A 93 7.69 5.15 15.68
C GLY A 93 7.25 4.04 16.63
N ILE A 94 6.67 2.97 16.09
CA ILE A 94 6.21 1.80 16.86
C ILE A 94 7.38 1.12 17.57
N ILE A 95 8.53 0.97 16.90
CA ILE A 95 9.73 0.39 17.51
C ILE A 95 10.18 1.23 18.73
N ARG A 96 10.24 2.56 18.58
CA ARG A 96 10.61 3.47 19.69
C ARG A 96 9.63 3.41 20.85
N GLU A 97 8.33 3.35 20.58
CA GLU A 97 7.30 3.24 21.61
C GLU A 97 7.45 1.92 22.39
N LEU A 98 7.60 0.80 21.67
CA LEU A 98 7.80 -0.51 22.27
C LEU A 98 9.11 -0.59 23.09
N GLN A 99 10.16 0.12 22.68
CA GLN A 99 11.41 0.22 23.44
C GLN A 99 11.24 1.07 24.71
N LYS A 100 10.56 2.22 24.65
CA LYS A 100 10.28 3.08 25.83
C LYS A 100 9.46 2.36 26.90
N LEU A 101 8.42 1.63 26.50
CA LEU A 101 7.61 0.80 27.40
C LEU A 101 8.43 -0.29 28.11
N LYS A 102 9.56 -0.74 27.53
CA LYS A 102 10.49 -1.66 28.20
C LYS A 102 11.28 -0.95 29.30
N ILE A 103 11.77 0.26 29.02
CA ILE A 103 12.55 1.06 29.97
C ILE A 103 11.68 1.45 31.17
N GLU A 104 10.43 1.85 30.95
CA GLU A 104 9.49 2.18 32.04
C GLU A 104 9.12 0.95 32.88
N LYS A 105 8.90 -0.22 32.24
CA LYS A 105 8.67 -1.48 32.96
C LYS A 105 9.90 -1.97 33.73
N ALA A 106 11.12 -1.67 33.26
CA ALA A 106 12.36 -1.98 33.96
C ALA A 106 12.57 -1.05 35.17
N LYS A 107 12.36 0.27 35.01
CA LYS A 107 12.41 1.25 36.12
C LYS A 107 11.39 0.96 37.22
N ASN A 108 10.16 0.59 36.86
CA ASN A 108 9.14 0.17 37.82
C ASN A 108 9.45 -1.18 38.51
N LYS A 109 10.40 -1.97 37.97
CA LYS A 109 10.90 -3.20 38.59
C LYS A 109 12.09 -2.93 39.52
N GLU A 110 12.98 -2.00 39.17
CA GLU A 110 14.06 -1.52 40.04
C GLU A 110 13.52 -0.87 41.32
N ASP A 111 12.42 -0.11 41.23
CA ASP A 111 11.74 0.49 42.40
C ASP A 111 11.05 -0.55 43.32
N LYS A 112 11.05 -1.83 42.93
CA LYS A 112 10.57 -2.98 43.72
C LYS A 112 11.67 -3.92 44.22
N GLY A 113 12.95 -3.53 44.10
CA GLY A 113 14.05 -4.20 44.79
C GLY A 113 14.41 -5.59 44.26
N GLU A 114 14.56 -5.74 42.94
CA GLU A 114 15.32 -6.85 42.36
C GLU A 114 16.45 -6.28 41.49
N ASP A 115 17.68 -6.46 41.98
CA ASP A 115 18.92 -6.02 41.36
C ASP A 115 19.10 -6.72 40.01
N SER A 116 19.14 -5.93 38.93
CA SER A 116 19.73 -6.36 37.67
C SER A 116 20.28 -5.13 36.97
N THR A 117 21.57 -4.92 37.16
CA THR A 117 22.39 -3.98 36.41
C THR A 117 22.19 -4.20 34.91
N VAL A 118 21.75 -3.16 34.20
CA VAL A 118 21.81 -3.13 32.73
C VAL A 118 22.52 -1.87 32.32
N GLU A 119 23.76 -2.05 31.89
CA GLU A 119 24.59 -1.01 31.30
C GLU A 119 23.91 -0.42 30.06
N ALA A 120 23.91 0.91 30.00
CA ALA A 120 23.42 1.67 28.87
C ALA A 120 24.44 1.62 27.74
N GLU A 121 24.35 0.61 26.88
CA GLU A 121 25.01 0.64 25.59
C GLU A 121 24.10 1.37 24.58
N GLU A 122 24.47 2.61 24.28
CA GLU A 122 24.21 3.27 23.01
C GLU A 122 24.88 2.42 21.92
N ASP A 123 24.08 1.75 21.09
CA ASP A 123 24.64 1.07 19.92
C ASP A 123 23.72 1.31 18.71
N GLU A 124 24.26 2.08 17.78
CA GLU A 124 23.69 2.40 16.47
C GLU A 124 23.72 1.15 15.59
N SER A 125 22.70 0.29 15.70
CA SER A 125 22.52 -0.75 14.68
C SER A 125 21.77 -0.18 13.48
N VAL A 126 22.52 0.30 12.49
CA VAL A 126 22.04 0.59 11.13
C VAL A 126 21.44 -0.71 10.54
N PRO A 127 20.19 -0.73 10.04
CA PRO A 127 19.61 -1.95 9.49
C PRO A 127 20.14 -2.19 8.06
N SER A 128 20.77 -3.35 7.83
CA SER A 128 21.10 -3.80 6.48
C SER A 128 19.85 -4.26 5.73
N GLU A 129 19.65 -3.71 4.54
CA GLU A 129 18.58 -4.07 3.60
C GLU A 129 18.81 -5.44 2.97
N THR A 130 18.23 -6.50 3.53
CA THR A 130 17.91 -7.72 2.76
C THR A 130 16.70 -8.39 3.39
N SER A 131 15.78 -8.88 2.53
CA SER A 131 14.66 -9.76 2.90
C SER A 131 15.00 -10.72 4.04
N GLY A 132 14.52 -10.45 5.24
CA GLY A 132 14.76 -11.30 6.40
C GLY A 132 14.32 -10.58 7.65
N GLU A 133 13.64 -11.31 8.55
CA GLU A 133 13.20 -10.81 9.84
C GLU A 133 14.27 -9.95 10.53
N ILE A 134 13.97 -8.68 10.79
CA ILE A 134 14.86 -7.83 11.59
C ILE A 134 14.50 -8.09 13.05
N LYS A 135 15.44 -8.68 13.79
CA LYS A 135 15.32 -8.94 15.23
C LYS A 135 16.10 -7.89 16.00
N THR A 136 15.40 -6.91 16.57
CA THR A 136 16.02 -5.87 17.42
C THR A 136 15.54 -6.06 18.85
N LYS A 137 16.45 -6.28 19.82
CA LYS A 137 16.17 -6.37 21.29
C LYS A 137 14.77 -6.94 21.67
N GLY A 138 14.42 -8.12 21.14
CA GLY A 138 13.16 -8.84 21.45
C GLY A 138 11.92 -8.40 20.67
N ILE A 139 12.08 -7.58 19.63
CA ILE A 139 11.05 -7.19 18.67
C ILE A 139 11.34 -7.94 17.37
N SER A 140 10.35 -8.66 16.86
CA SER A 140 10.38 -9.30 15.54
C SER A 140 9.70 -8.39 14.54
N ILE A 141 10.38 -8.05 13.45
CA ILE A 141 9.85 -7.22 12.37
C ILE A 141 9.82 -8.06 11.10
N GLN A 142 8.63 -8.26 10.55
CA GLN A 142 8.39 -8.91 9.27
C GLN A 142 7.97 -7.85 8.26
N ARG A 143 8.62 -7.79 7.09
CA ARG A 143 8.21 -6.94 5.97
C ARG A 143 7.36 -7.78 5.01
N TYR A 144 6.20 -7.27 4.62
CA TYR A 144 5.37 -7.83 3.57
C TYR A 144 5.80 -7.24 2.23
N LYS A 145 6.04 -8.08 1.23
CA LYS A 145 6.29 -7.65 -0.15
C LYS A 145 5.06 -7.79 -1.04
N GLY A 146 4.22 -8.78 -0.75
CA GLY A 146 2.99 -9.04 -1.49
C GLY A 146 1.87 -9.52 -0.57
N LEU A 147 0.63 -9.42 -1.06
CA LEU A 147 -0.57 -9.81 -0.35
C LEU A 147 -0.58 -11.32 -0.05
N GLY A 148 0.06 -12.13 -0.91
CA GLY A 148 0.18 -13.58 -0.73
C GLY A 148 1.06 -14.02 0.44
N GLU A 149 1.83 -13.11 1.04
CA GLU A 149 2.64 -13.39 2.24
C GLU A 149 1.82 -13.22 3.54
N MET A 150 0.58 -12.73 3.43
CA MET A 150 -0.33 -12.50 4.55
C MET A 150 -1.30 -13.67 4.72
N ASN A 151 -1.56 -14.03 5.97
CA ASN A 151 -2.65 -14.96 6.27
C ASN A 151 -4.01 -14.26 6.08
N PRO A 152 -5.09 -14.99 5.76
CA PRO A 152 -6.42 -14.41 5.54
C PRO A 152 -6.94 -13.53 6.69
N GLU A 153 -6.67 -13.91 7.94
CA GLU A 153 -7.02 -13.13 9.13
C GLU A 153 -6.28 -11.79 9.16
N GLN A 154 -4.99 -11.79 8.84
CA GLN A 154 -4.16 -10.59 8.79
C GLN A 154 -4.63 -9.66 7.67
N LEU A 155 -4.95 -10.22 6.50
CA LEU A 155 -5.48 -9.45 5.38
C LEU A 155 -6.83 -8.80 5.76
N TRP A 156 -7.70 -9.54 6.44
CA TRP A 156 -8.97 -9.04 6.91
C TRP A 156 -8.80 -7.85 7.86
N GLU A 157 -8.05 -8.04 8.96
CA GLU A 157 -7.86 -7.04 10.02
C GLU A 157 -7.20 -5.75 9.52
N THR A 158 -6.35 -5.85 8.49
CA THR A 158 -5.53 -4.72 8.04
C THR A 158 -6.09 -4.01 6.82
N THR A 159 -6.71 -4.73 5.88
CA THR A 159 -7.09 -4.17 4.57
C THR A 159 -8.56 -4.28 4.23
N MET A 160 -9.29 -5.26 4.76
CA MET A 160 -10.68 -5.50 4.37
C MET A 160 -11.68 -4.99 5.40
N ASP A 161 -11.32 -4.96 6.68
CA ASP A 161 -12.18 -4.51 7.78
C ASP A 161 -12.59 -3.04 7.59
N PRO A 162 -13.90 -2.75 7.42
CA PRO A 162 -14.39 -1.38 7.23
C PRO A 162 -14.02 -0.39 8.34
N GLU A 163 -13.77 -0.86 9.56
CA GLU A 163 -13.43 0.01 10.70
C GLU A 163 -11.95 0.44 10.70
N HIS A 164 -11.06 -0.43 10.24
CA HIS A 164 -9.60 -0.24 10.35
C HIS A 164 -8.89 -0.03 9.02
N ARG A 165 -9.52 -0.38 7.89
CA ARG A 165 -8.89 -0.28 6.57
C ARG A 165 -8.58 1.15 6.15
N ILE A 166 -7.45 1.32 5.48
CA ILE A 166 -7.03 2.59 4.89
C ILE A 166 -7.20 2.48 3.37
N MET A 167 -7.95 3.44 2.81
CA MET A 167 -8.21 3.51 1.37
C MET A 167 -8.02 4.93 0.85
N LYS A 168 -7.57 5.03 -0.39
CA LYS A 168 -7.52 6.30 -1.13
C LYS A 168 -8.60 6.30 -2.20
N GLN A 169 -9.50 7.26 -2.16
CA GLN A 169 -10.48 7.45 -3.22
C GLN A 169 -9.79 8.10 -4.44
N VAL A 170 -10.10 7.61 -5.63
CA VAL A 170 -9.55 8.14 -6.89
C VAL A 170 -10.51 9.18 -7.44
N GLY A 171 -9.98 10.36 -7.79
CA GLY A 171 -10.72 11.44 -8.45
C GLY A 171 -9.93 12.02 -9.63
N ILE A 172 -10.59 12.87 -10.41
CA ILE A 172 -9.99 13.62 -11.52
C ILE A 172 -10.13 15.10 -11.16
N GLU A 173 -9.00 15.77 -10.93
CA GLU A 173 -8.98 17.21 -10.67
C GLU A 173 -8.98 18.00 -11.98
N ASP A 174 -8.03 17.67 -12.87
CA ASP A 174 -7.92 18.24 -14.20
C ASP A 174 -7.92 17.11 -15.25
N ALA A 175 -8.92 17.14 -16.13
CA ALA A 175 -9.09 16.12 -17.15
C ALA A 175 -8.11 16.27 -18.32
N GLU A 176 -7.66 17.48 -18.63
CA GLU A 176 -6.70 17.73 -19.72
C GLU A 176 -5.30 17.26 -19.29
N ASP A 177 -4.88 17.63 -18.09
CA ASP A 177 -3.60 17.18 -17.54
C ASP A 177 -3.58 15.66 -17.35
N ALA A 178 -4.66 15.07 -16.83
CA ALA A 178 -4.76 13.63 -16.70
C ALA A 178 -4.64 12.92 -18.07
N GLU A 179 -5.32 13.42 -19.09
CA GLU A 179 -5.24 12.89 -20.46
C GLU A 179 -3.81 12.96 -21.00
N HIS A 180 -3.15 14.11 -20.84
CA HIS A 180 -1.76 14.29 -21.26
C HIS A 180 -0.82 13.30 -20.56
N ILE A 181 -0.96 13.13 -19.25
CA ILE A 181 -0.13 12.19 -18.49
C ILE A 181 -0.39 10.74 -18.92
N PHE A 182 -1.64 10.35 -19.15
CA PHE A 182 -1.94 9.01 -19.67
C PHE A 182 -1.38 8.81 -21.08
N ASP A 183 -1.38 9.82 -21.95
CA ASP A 183 -0.78 9.72 -23.28
C ASP A 183 0.75 9.58 -23.21
N VAL A 184 1.42 10.40 -22.41
CA VAL A 184 2.88 10.34 -22.22
C VAL A 184 3.32 9.01 -21.61
N LEU A 185 2.62 8.53 -20.57
CA LEU A 185 3.02 7.32 -19.84
C LEU A 185 2.54 6.04 -20.54
N MET A 186 1.34 6.02 -21.11
CA MET A 186 0.69 4.80 -21.61
C MET A 186 0.45 4.79 -23.12
N GLY A 187 0.85 5.83 -23.85
CA GLY A 187 0.72 5.94 -25.30
C GLY A 187 1.66 5.03 -26.09
N SER A 188 1.54 5.04 -27.42
CA SER A 188 2.38 4.24 -28.31
C SER A 188 3.82 4.75 -28.40
N GLU A 189 4.01 6.05 -28.21
CA GLU A 189 5.29 6.72 -28.41
C GLU A 189 6.26 6.49 -27.25
N VAL A 190 7.45 5.99 -27.57
CA VAL A 190 8.47 5.66 -26.58
C VAL A 190 9.28 6.89 -26.15
N ALA A 191 9.52 7.83 -27.06
CA ALA A 191 10.38 8.98 -26.80
C ALA A 191 9.85 9.91 -25.70
N PRO A 192 8.56 10.31 -25.69
CA PRO A 192 7.99 11.14 -24.62
C PRO A 192 8.04 10.45 -23.26
N ARG A 193 7.67 9.16 -23.20
CA ARG A 193 7.78 8.34 -21.98
C ARG A 193 9.20 8.33 -21.43
N LYS A 194 10.19 8.09 -22.30
CA LYS A 194 11.60 8.04 -21.90
C LYS A 194 12.08 9.37 -21.34
N ALA A 195 11.74 10.48 -22.00
CA ALA A 195 12.09 11.82 -21.52
C ALA A 195 11.45 12.12 -20.17
N PHE A 196 10.19 11.76 -19.98
CA PHE A 196 9.48 11.93 -18.72
C PHE A 196 10.15 11.17 -17.57
N ILE A 197 10.48 9.89 -17.79
CA ILE A 197 11.17 9.05 -16.80
C ILE A 197 12.54 9.64 -16.45
N GLN A 198 13.34 10.03 -17.45
CA GLN A 198 14.67 10.58 -17.19
C GLN A 198 14.64 11.90 -16.39
N THR A 199 13.63 12.72 -16.63
CA THR A 199 13.45 14.01 -15.94
C THR A 199 13.03 13.80 -14.48
N HIS A 200 12.09 12.88 -14.23
CA HIS A 200 11.44 12.76 -12.94
C HIS A 200 11.94 11.60 -12.06
N ALA A 201 12.66 10.62 -12.61
CA ALA A 201 13.07 9.41 -11.87
C ALA A 201 13.85 9.71 -10.58
N LYS A 202 14.69 10.76 -10.57
CA LYS A 202 15.48 11.15 -9.39
C LYS A 202 14.68 11.91 -8.33
N SER A 203 13.51 12.44 -8.69
CA SER A 203 12.66 13.21 -7.78
C SER A 203 11.73 12.33 -6.95
N VAL A 204 11.49 11.10 -7.39
CA VAL A 204 10.59 10.16 -6.71
C VAL A 204 11.33 9.47 -5.58
N LYS A 205 10.93 9.76 -4.34
CA LYS A 205 11.50 9.16 -3.12
C LYS A 205 10.83 7.84 -2.71
N ASN A 206 9.61 7.60 -3.17
CA ASN A 206 8.72 6.55 -2.63
C ASN A 206 8.20 5.61 -3.74
N LEU A 207 9.10 5.01 -4.54
CA LEU A 207 8.69 3.97 -5.50
C LEU A 207 8.50 2.59 -4.84
N ASP A 208 9.12 2.37 -3.68
CA ASP A 208 9.06 1.13 -2.89
C ASP A 208 8.43 1.34 -1.49
N VAL A 209 7.37 2.16 -1.42
CA VAL A 209 6.53 2.29 -0.22
C VAL A 209 5.20 1.61 -0.48
#